data_AF-A0A3B8MJH7-F1
#
_entry.id   AF-A0A3B8MJH7-F1
#
_cell.length_a   1.000
_cell.length_b   1.000
_cell.length_c   1.000
_cell.angle_alpha   90.00
_cell.angle_beta   90.00
_cell.angle_gamma   90.00
#
_symmetry.space_group_name_H-M   'P 1'
#
loop_
_entity.id
_entity.type
_entity.pdbx_description
1 polymer ?
#
loop_
_entity_poly.entity_id
_entity_poly.type
_entity_poly.pdbx_seq_one_letter_code
_entity_poly.pdbx_strand_id
1 'polypeptide(L)'
;MATRWTLSESTKTPLWSSEGLYQYLFYSAPDILLMIDREGRVEVANSRCADVLNQPPGDLQGQPVSNLFAPNSRSDFSVLLKVMSKGTAMPEVEVMVLDPSGRQFPVMLDVREIRDSDDFLVRLRDLREIKALEQEYRGVFKSIAEAVFIGDPETGQILQANRRADEDHQVSTSQIDSLESDL
;
A
#
# COMPACT_ATOMS: atom_id res chain seq x y z
N MET A 1 -57.12 26.02 -22.92
CA MET A 1 -56.68 24.66 -23.33
C MET A 1 -55.17 24.59 -23.18
N ALA A 2 -54.69 23.93 -22.13
CA ALA A 2 -53.27 23.83 -21.81
C ALA A 2 -52.83 22.37 -22.01
N THR A 3 -51.93 22.14 -22.95
CA THR A 3 -51.45 20.81 -23.31
C THR A 3 -50.35 20.37 -22.35
N ARG A 4 -50.62 19.26 -21.68
CA ARG A 4 -49.77 18.53 -20.73
C ARG A 4 -48.59 17.91 -21.48
N TRP A 5 -47.37 18.34 -21.16
CA TRP A 5 -46.14 17.65 -21.57
C TRP A 5 -45.81 16.60 -20.49
N THR A 6 -45.87 15.32 -20.85
CA THR A 6 -45.27 14.24 -20.07
C THR A 6 -43.80 14.15 -20.45
N LEU A 7 -42.90 14.64 -19.59
CA LEU A 7 -41.49 14.25 -19.64
C LEU A 7 -41.44 12.75 -19.36
N SER A 8 -41.00 11.96 -20.35
CA SER A 8 -40.58 10.60 -20.09
C SER A 8 -39.25 10.67 -19.33
N GLU A 9 -39.27 10.33 -18.05
CA GLU A 9 -38.07 10.03 -17.30
C GLU A 9 -37.41 8.81 -17.94
N SER A 10 -36.37 9.05 -18.75
CA SER A 10 -35.43 8.00 -19.14
C SER A 10 -34.66 7.60 -17.89
N THR A 11 -35.17 6.60 -17.17
CA THR A 11 -34.43 5.87 -16.15
C THR A 11 -33.22 5.22 -16.80
N LYS A 12 -32.07 5.91 -16.74
CA LYS A 12 -30.76 5.27 -16.90
C LYS A 12 -30.59 4.32 -15.72
N THR A 13 -30.99 3.07 -15.90
CA THR A 13 -30.59 1.98 -15.00
C THR A 13 -29.05 1.93 -14.99
N PRO A 14 -28.38 1.97 -13.83
CA PRO A 14 -26.93 1.84 -13.80
C PRO A 14 -26.55 0.45 -14.33
N LEU A 15 -25.63 0.39 -15.30
CA LEU A 15 -25.17 -0.83 -15.98
C LEU A 15 -24.31 -1.77 -15.10
N TRP A 16 -24.24 -1.53 -13.79
CA TRP A 16 -23.33 -2.23 -12.89
C TRP A 16 -24.10 -3.33 -12.15
N SER A 17 -23.93 -4.59 -12.56
CA SER A 17 -24.11 -5.68 -11.59
C SER A 17 -23.02 -5.52 -10.51
N SER A 18 -23.31 -5.93 -9.27
CA SER A 18 -22.32 -5.98 -8.21
C SER A 18 -21.03 -6.67 -8.69
N GLU A 19 -21.18 -7.76 -9.43
CA GLU A 19 -20.10 -8.57 -10.00
C GLU A 19 -19.23 -7.80 -11.01
N GLY A 20 -19.83 -7.04 -11.93
CA GLY A 20 -19.07 -6.23 -12.90
C GLY A 20 -18.29 -5.10 -12.24
N LEU A 21 -18.87 -4.47 -11.20
CA LEU A 21 -18.18 -3.46 -10.41
C LEU A 21 -17.02 -4.06 -9.60
N TYR A 22 -17.22 -5.23 -8.97
CA TYR A 22 -16.16 -5.93 -8.25
C TYR A 22 -14.99 -6.27 -9.16
N GLN A 23 -15.26 -6.85 -10.33
CA GLN A 23 -14.22 -7.15 -11.31
C GLN A 23 -13.47 -5.89 -11.72
N TYR A 24 -14.20 -4.81 -12.05
CA TYR A 24 -13.57 -3.55 -12.42
C TYR A 24 -12.66 -3.02 -11.30
N LEU A 25 -13.14 -2.93 -10.06
CA LEU A 25 -12.36 -2.43 -8.92
C LEU A 25 -11.14 -3.30 -8.62
N PHE A 26 -11.29 -4.62 -8.68
CA PHE A 26 -10.22 -5.57 -8.42
C PHE A 26 -9.10 -5.48 -9.45
N TYR A 27 -9.45 -5.48 -10.75
CA TYR A 27 -8.48 -5.46 -11.85
C TYR A 27 -7.91 -4.06 -12.16
N SER A 28 -8.59 -2.98 -11.74
CA SER A 28 -8.09 -1.61 -11.89
C SER A 28 -7.34 -1.07 -10.67
N ALA A 29 -7.24 -1.85 -9.59
CA ALA A 29 -6.57 -1.41 -8.38
C ALA A 29 -5.08 -1.10 -8.63
N PRO A 30 -4.55 0.02 -8.07
CA PRO A 30 -3.14 0.39 -8.22
C PRO A 30 -2.20 -0.49 -7.38
N ASP A 31 -2.74 -1.08 -6.32
CA ASP A 31 -2.04 -2.04 -5.46
C ASP A 31 -2.23 -3.47 -6.00
N ILE A 32 -1.30 -4.36 -5.67
CA ILE A 32 -1.49 -5.80 -5.90
C ILE A 32 -2.56 -6.29 -4.95
N LEU A 33 -3.56 -6.99 -5.50
CA LEU A 33 -4.61 -7.64 -4.74
C LEU A 33 -4.59 -9.14 -5.02
N LEU A 34 -4.56 -9.91 -3.94
CA LEU A 34 -4.55 -11.37 -3.95
C LEU A 34 -5.66 -11.86 -3.01
N MET A 35 -6.40 -12.88 -3.42
CA MET A 35 -7.28 -13.63 -2.54
C MET A 35 -6.63 -14.97 -2.25
N ILE A 36 -6.54 -15.34 -0.98
CA ILE A 36 -5.91 -16.57 -0.53
C ILE A 36 -6.87 -17.42 0.31
N ASP A 37 -6.74 -18.73 0.22
CA ASP A 37 -7.45 -19.68 1.08
C ASP A 37 -6.86 -19.71 2.51
N ARG A 38 -7.44 -20.53 3.38
CA ARG A 38 -6.99 -20.74 4.77
C ARG A 38 -5.58 -21.31 4.89
N GLU A 39 -5.15 -22.05 3.88
CA GLU A 39 -3.82 -22.61 3.76
C GLU A 39 -2.78 -21.61 3.22
N GLY A 40 -3.22 -20.40 2.83
CA GLY A 40 -2.39 -19.34 2.30
C GLY A 40 -2.01 -19.53 0.84
N ARG A 41 -2.81 -20.27 0.06
CA ARG A 41 -2.63 -20.43 -1.40
C ARG A 41 -3.46 -19.39 -2.13
N VAL A 42 -2.89 -18.84 -3.21
CA VAL A 42 -3.56 -17.83 -4.02
C VAL A 42 -4.68 -18.45 -4.84
N GLU A 43 -5.91 -17.99 -4.64
CA GLU A 43 -7.05 -18.35 -5.48
C GLU A 43 -7.17 -17.42 -6.68
N VAL A 44 -7.02 -16.12 -6.44
CA VAL A 44 -7.21 -15.06 -7.44
C VAL A 44 -6.19 -13.95 -7.23
N ALA A 45 -5.70 -13.37 -8.33
CA ALA A 45 -4.73 -12.28 -8.33
C ALA A 45 -5.12 -11.23 -9.38
N ASN A 46 -4.97 -9.94 -9.08
CA ASN A 46 -5.22 -8.90 -10.07
C ASN A 46 -4.05 -8.74 -11.05
N SER A 47 -4.30 -8.08 -12.19
CA SER A 47 -3.30 -7.86 -13.24
C SER A 47 -2.08 -7.08 -12.76
N ARG A 48 -2.20 -6.32 -11.67
CA ARG A 48 -1.09 -5.54 -11.09
C ARG A 48 0.11 -6.40 -10.68
N CYS A 49 -0.11 -7.68 -10.39
CA CYS A 49 0.98 -8.64 -10.12
C CYS A 49 1.96 -8.74 -11.30
N ALA A 50 1.46 -8.69 -12.53
CA ALA A 50 2.30 -8.78 -13.73
C ALA A 50 3.25 -7.58 -13.83
N ASP A 51 2.76 -6.38 -13.52
CA ASP A 51 3.54 -5.15 -13.65
C ASP A 51 4.60 -5.01 -12.54
N VAL A 52 4.22 -5.39 -11.31
CA VAL A 52 5.03 -5.09 -10.12
C VAL A 52 5.93 -6.26 -9.73
N LEU A 53 5.37 -7.49 -9.73
CA LEU A 53 6.09 -8.71 -9.38
C LEU A 53 6.71 -9.38 -10.62
N ASN A 54 6.41 -8.95 -11.85
CA ASN A 54 6.74 -9.69 -13.07
C ASN A 54 6.17 -11.13 -13.07
N GLN A 55 5.04 -11.34 -12.39
CA GLN A 55 4.35 -12.62 -12.33
C GLN A 55 2.88 -12.45 -12.73
N PRO A 56 2.45 -13.02 -13.85
CA PRO A 56 1.05 -12.94 -14.24
C PRO A 56 0.15 -13.71 -13.26
N PRO A 57 -1.11 -13.29 -13.08
CA PRO A 57 -2.05 -13.92 -12.15
C PRO A 57 -2.13 -15.45 -12.24
N GLY A 58 -2.08 -16.00 -13.46
CA GLY A 58 -2.16 -17.44 -13.70
C GLY A 58 -0.98 -18.23 -13.12
N ASP A 59 0.21 -17.63 -13.00
CA ASP A 59 1.39 -18.29 -12.43
C ASP A 59 1.33 -18.32 -10.89
N LEU A 60 0.58 -17.39 -10.29
CA LEU A 60 0.40 -17.30 -8.85
C LEU A 60 -0.70 -18.25 -8.36
N GLN A 61 -1.68 -18.58 -9.20
CA GLN A 61 -2.81 -19.39 -8.81
C GLN A 61 -2.40 -20.77 -8.26
N GLY A 62 -2.95 -21.13 -7.09
CA GLY A 62 -2.64 -22.34 -6.33
C GLY A 62 -1.28 -22.33 -5.61
N GLN A 63 -0.43 -21.35 -5.88
CA GLN A 63 0.87 -21.23 -5.22
C GLN A 63 0.72 -20.66 -3.81
N PRO A 64 1.58 -21.07 -2.86
CA PRO A 64 1.67 -20.41 -1.57
C PRO A 64 2.05 -18.93 -1.75
N VAL A 65 1.24 -18.02 -1.21
CA VAL A 65 1.54 -16.58 -1.27
C VAL A 65 2.86 -16.25 -0.56
N SER A 66 3.27 -17.10 0.39
CA SER A 66 4.54 -16.98 1.10
C SER A 66 5.77 -17.04 0.19
N ASN A 67 5.64 -17.58 -1.02
CA ASN A 67 6.71 -17.60 -2.01
C ASN A 67 7.08 -16.20 -2.50
N LEU A 68 6.15 -15.25 -2.46
CA LEU A 68 6.38 -13.86 -2.85
C LEU A 68 7.29 -13.12 -1.87
N PHE A 69 7.32 -13.52 -0.59
CA PHE A 69 8.12 -12.84 0.41
C PHE A 69 9.58 -13.31 0.42
N ALA A 70 10.48 -12.37 0.69
CA ALA A 70 11.89 -12.66 0.95
C ALA A 70 12.02 -13.62 2.16
N PRO A 71 13.08 -14.45 2.23
CA PRO A 71 13.20 -15.49 3.26
C PRO A 71 12.98 -14.99 4.69
N ASN A 72 13.47 -13.79 5.00
CA ASN A 72 13.36 -13.18 6.33
C ASN A 72 11.92 -12.77 6.68
N SER A 73 11.06 -12.51 5.69
CA SER A 73 9.67 -12.08 5.90
C SER A 73 8.65 -13.24 5.80
N ARG A 74 9.09 -14.47 5.44
CA ARG A 74 8.19 -15.62 5.29
C ARG A 74 7.63 -16.13 6.61
N SER A 75 8.46 -16.19 7.65
CA SER A 75 8.03 -16.60 9.00
C SER A 75 6.99 -15.64 9.53
N ASP A 76 7.21 -14.35 9.33
CA ASP A 76 6.38 -13.27 9.86
C ASP A 76 4.99 -13.31 9.23
N PHE A 77 4.91 -13.56 7.93
CA PHE A 77 3.64 -13.74 7.24
C PHE A 77 2.84 -14.95 7.76
N SER A 78 3.51 -16.07 8.05
CA SER A 78 2.84 -17.26 8.60
C SER A 78 2.26 -17.02 10.00
N VAL A 79 2.94 -16.18 10.80
CA VAL A 79 2.46 -15.76 12.11
C VAL A 79 1.30 -14.78 11.95
N LEU A 80 1.42 -13.82 11.02
CA LEU A 80 0.38 -12.84 10.68
C LEU A 80 -0.93 -13.54 10.32
N LEU A 81 -0.91 -14.51 9.40
CA LEU A 81 -2.11 -15.26 9.02
C LEU A 81 -2.77 -15.98 10.20
N LYS A 82 -1.98 -16.62 11.07
CA LYS A 82 -2.49 -17.32 12.27
C LYS A 82 -3.11 -16.38 13.30
N VAL A 83 -2.66 -15.13 13.36
CA VAL A 83 -3.22 -14.10 14.26
C VAL A 83 -4.52 -13.55 13.65
N MET A 84 -4.51 -13.26 12.35
CA MET A 84 -5.68 -12.80 11.61
C MET A 84 -6.82 -13.82 11.61
N SER A 85 -6.52 -15.12 11.45
CA SER A 85 -7.52 -16.20 11.51
C SER A 85 -8.20 -16.37 12.87
N LYS A 86 -7.72 -15.65 13.90
CA LYS A 86 -8.35 -15.59 15.23
C LYS A 86 -9.19 -14.31 15.41
N GLY A 87 -9.47 -13.59 14.33
CA GLY A 87 -10.22 -12.34 14.33
C GLY A 87 -9.45 -11.15 14.93
N THR A 88 -8.13 -11.27 15.08
CA THR A 88 -7.30 -10.17 15.58
C THR A 88 -6.82 -9.34 14.40
N ALA A 89 -7.30 -8.11 14.30
CA ALA A 89 -6.80 -7.16 13.30
C ALA A 89 -5.34 -6.83 13.59
N MET A 90 -4.53 -6.77 12.53
CA MET A 90 -3.13 -6.37 12.60
C MET A 90 -2.94 -5.05 11.85
N PRO A 91 -1.98 -4.20 12.29
CA PRO A 91 -1.58 -3.04 11.51
C PRO A 91 -0.98 -3.46 10.16
N GLU A 92 -0.93 -2.53 9.22
CA GLU A 92 -0.15 -2.71 8.00
C GLU A 92 1.33 -2.83 8.36
N VAL A 93 2.06 -3.69 7.67
CA VAL A 93 3.48 -3.96 7.97
C VAL A 93 4.31 -3.84 6.71
N GLU A 94 5.47 -3.19 6.80
CA GLU A 94 6.44 -3.20 5.71
C GLU A 94 7.16 -4.55 5.64
N VAL A 95 7.14 -5.18 4.47
CA VAL A 95 7.84 -6.45 4.21
C VAL A 95 8.62 -6.38 2.90
N MET A 96 9.58 -7.29 2.75
CA MET A 96 10.33 -7.44 1.51
C MET A 96 9.73 -8.56 0.66
N VAL A 97 9.44 -8.26 -0.61
CA VAL A 97 9.01 -9.25 -1.61
C VAL A 97 10.10 -9.49 -2.66
N LEU A 98 9.96 -10.58 -3.39
CA LEU A 98 10.85 -11.01 -4.46
C LEU A 98 10.12 -10.94 -5.81
N ASP A 99 10.82 -10.48 -6.84
CA ASP A 99 10.43 -10.79 -8.23
C ASP A 99 11.10 -12.11 -8.71
N PRO A 100 10.71 -12.67 -9.88
CA PRO A 100 11.32 -13.86 -10.46
C PRO A 100 12.83 -13.76 -10.74
N SER A 101 13.39 -12.55 -10.83
CA SER A 101 14.84 -12.36 -10.98
C SER A 101 15.58 -12.45 -9.63
N GLY A 102 14.85 -12.57 -8.52
CA GLY A 102 15.39 -12.58 -7.16
C GLY A 102 15.63 -11.19 -6.58
N ARG A 103 15.21 -10.12 -7.28
CA ARG A 103 15.33 -8.76 -6.77
C ARG A 103 14.35 -8.56 -5.63
N GLN A 104 14.85 -8.02 -4.52
CA GLN A 104 14.02 -7.65 -3.38
C GLN A 104 13.57 -6.20 -3.46
N PHE A 105 12.32 -5.94 -3.07
CA PHE A 105 11.83 -4.57 -2.91
C PHE A 105 10.77 -4.49 -1.79
N PRO A 106 10.64 -3.31 -1.15
CA PRO A 106 9.73 -3.12 -0.03
C PRO A 106 8.29 -2.95 -0.51
N VAL A 107 7.36 -3.58 0.20
CA VAL A 107 5.93 -3.39 0.04
C VAL A 107 5.26 -3.18 1.39
N MET A 108 4.18 -2.40 1.42
CA MET A 108 3.27 -2.37 2.55
C MET A 108 2.28 -3.51 2.40
N LEU A 109 2.23 -4.40 3.39
CA LEU A 109 1.35 -5.55 3.46
C LEU A 109 0.15 -5.24 4.36
N ASP A 110 -1.04 -5.42 3.81
CA ASP A 110 -2.30 -5.44 4.56
C ASP A 110 -3.03 -6.76 4.27
N VAL A 111 -3.58 -7.39 5.31
CA VAL A 111 -4.32 -8.64 5.20
C VAL A 111 -5.66 -8.46 5.89
N ARG A 112 -6.74 -8.81 5.21
CA ARG A 112 -8.11 -8.71 5.70
C ARG A 112 -8.84 -10.03 5.51
N GLU A 113 -9.52 -10.50 6.53
CA GLU A 113 -10.48 -11.61 6.38
C GLU A 113 -11.68 -11.14 5.58
N ILE A 114 -12.13 -11.97 4.63
CA ILE A 114 -13.33 -11.69 3.84
C ILE A 114 -14.53 -12.18 4.63
N ARG A 115 -15.49 -11.27 4.89
CA ARG A 115 -16.71 -11.63 5.64
C ARG A 115 -17.47 -12.73 4.93
N ASP A 116 -17.99 -13.68 5.72
CA ASP A 116 -18.77 -14.82 5.25
C ASP A 116 -18.00 -15.75 4.29
N SER A 117 -16.68 -15.62 4.21
CA SER A 117 -15.76 -16.58 3.60
C SER A 117 -14.67 -16.99 4.60
N ASP A 118 -13.99 -18.07 4.26
CA ASP A 118 -12.80 -18.57 4.93
C ASP A 118 -11.50 -17.96 4.36
N ASP A 119 -11.63 -17.09 3.36
CA ASP A 119 -10.55 -16.52 2.57
C ASP A 119 -10.04 -15.19 3.13
N PHE A 120 -8.83 -14.83 2.72
CA PHE A 120 -8.21 -13.55 3.05
C PHE A 120 -7.91 -12.74 1.80
N LEU A 121 -8.20 -11.44 1.87
CA LEU A 121 -7.69 -10.46 0.93
C LEU A 121 -6.31 -10.00 1.40
N VAL A 122 -5.30 -10.19 0.56
CA VAL A 122 -3.94 -9.67 0.74
C VAL A 122 -3.74 -8.51 -0.22
N ARG A 123 -3.34 -7.36 0.32
CA ARG A 123 -2.96 -6.18 -0.44
C ARG A 123 -1.47 -5.93 -0.27
N LEU A 124 -0.77 -5.76 -1.38
CA LEU A 124 0.64 -5.36 -1.41
C LEU A 124 0.76 -4.05 -2.16
N ARG A 125 1.17 -2.99 -1.45
CA ARG A 125 1.47 -1.68 -2.06
C ARG A 125 2.97 -1.56 -2.27
N ASP A 126 3.38 -1.30 -3.52
CA ASP A 126 4.78 -1.03 -3.86
C ASP A 126 5.24 0.28 -3.20
N LEU A 127 6.30 0.20 -2.39
CA LEU A 127 6.87 1.36 -1.70
C LEU A 127 8.08 1.96 -2.44
N ARG A 128 8.50 1.41 -3.58
CA ARG A 128 9.69 1.89 -4.31
C ARG A 128 9.56 3.35 -4.74
N GLU A 129 8.41 3.74 -5.29
CA GLU A 129 8.18 5.12 -5.75
C GLU A 129 8.14 6.09 -4.57
N ILE A 130 7.41 5.73 -3.51
CA ILE A 130 7.32 6.52 -2.27
C ILE A 130 8.71 6.72 -1.67
N LYS A 131 9.48 5.63 -1.51
CA LYS A 131 10.83 5.71 -0.96
C LYS A 131 11.79 6.46 -1.87
N ALA A 132 11.67 6.33 -3.19
CA ALA A 132 12.50 7.10 -4.12
C ALA A 132 12.23 8.61 -3.99
N LEU A 133 10.96 9.01 -3.91
CA LEU A 133 10.56 10.41 -3.71
C LEU A 133 11.02 10.94 -2.34
N GLU A 134 10.91 10.15 -1.28
CA GLU A 134 11.42 10.51 0.05
C GLU A 134 12.94 10.72 0.03
N GLN A 135 13.69 9.85 -0.65
CA GLN A 135 15.14 10.00 -0.79
C GLN A 135 15.50 11.22 -1.63
N GLU A 136 14.78 11.48 -2.71
CA GLU A 136 14.98 12.67 -3.54
C GLU A 136 14.71 13.94 -2.74
N TYR A 137 13.57 14.02 -2.04
CA TYR A 137 13.23 15.13 -1.15
C TYR A 137 14.32 15.36 -0.10
N ARG A 138 14.74 14.29 0.60
CA ARG A 138 15.80 14.36 1.62
C ARG A 138 17.13 14.83 1.00
N GLY A 139 17.45 14.38 -0.20
CA GLY A 139 18.65 14.79 -0.94
C GLY A 139 18.63 16.27 -1.29
N VAL A 140 17.55 16.73 -1.92
CA VAL A 140 17.35 18.15 -2.28
C VAL A 140 17.40 19.01 -1.03
N PHE A 141 16.59 18.69 -0.02
CA PHE A 141 16.49 19.45 1.24
C PHE A 141 17.85 19.59 1.94
N LYS A 142 18.63 18.50 2.04
CA LYS A 142 19.96 18.51 2.67
C LYS A 142 21.04 19.23 1.83
N SER A 143 20.84 19.36 0.52
CA SER A 143 21.82 19.98 -0.38
C SER A 143 21.67 21.50 -0.53
N ILE A 144 20.54 22.07 -0.08
CA ILE A 144 20.32 23.53 -0.12
C ILE A 144 21.40 24.24 0.69
N ALA A 145 22.09 25.19 0.06
CA ALA A 145 23.22 25.91 0.65
C ALA A 145 22.82 26.93 1.73
N GLU A 146 21.54 27.32 1.77
CA GLU A 146 20.97 28.23 2.76
C GLU A 146 20.30 27.45 3.90
N ALA A 147 20.23 28.05 5.09
CA ALA A 147 19.52 27.47 6.22
C ALA A 147 18.01 27.42 5.92
N VAL A 148 17.42 26.23 5.97
CA VAL A 148 15.98 26.00 5.76
C VAL A 148 15.38 25.35 7.00
N PHE A 149 14.28 25.94 7.48
CA PHE A 149 13.46 25.41 8.56
C PHE A 149 12.05 25.15 8.05
N ILE A 150 11.51 23.98 8.39
CA ILE A 150 10.10 23.63 8.19
C ILE A 150 9.50 23.57 9.59
N GLY A 151 8.36 24.22 9.78
CA GLY A 151 7.69 24.27 11.08
C GLY A 151 6.18 24.15 10.95
N ASP A 152 5.55 23.81 12.06
CA ASP A 152 4.11 23.79 12.23
C ASP A 152 3.59 25.25 12.21
N PRO A 153 2.67 25.60 11.28
CA PRO A 153 2.17 26.97 11.16
C PRO A 153 1.27 27.41 12.32
N GLU A 154 0.67 26.47 13.05
CA GLU A 154 -0.22 26.76 14.18
C GLU A 154 0.56 26.90 15.49
N THR A 155 1.53 26.02 15.73
CA THR A 155 2.29 25.99 17.00
C THR A 155 3.62 26.75 16.93
N GLY A 156 4.15 27.00 15.72
CA GLY A 156 5.47 27.58 15.51
C GLY A 156 6.63 26.63 15.81
N GLN A 157 6.36 25.36 16.09
CA GLN A 157 7.37 24.35 16.36
C GLN A 157 8.15 24.01 15.09
N ILE A 158 9.48 23.89 15.18
CA ILE A 158 10.31 23.39 14.09
C ILE A 158 10.09 21.89 13.95
N LEU A 159 9.63 21.46 12.77
CA LEU A 159 9.38 20.07 12.39
C LEU A 159 10.52 19.48 11.56
N GLN A 160 11.33 20.31 10.90
CA GLN A 160 12.51 19.85 10.17
C GLN A 160 13.49 21.01 9.99
N ALA A 161 14.79 20.73 9.99
CA ALA A 161 15.80 21.70 9.57
C ALA A 161 16.86 21.00 8.70
N ASN A 162 17.38 21.72 7.71
CA ASN A 162 18.42 21.16 6.85
C ASN A 162 19.81 21.25 7.51
N ARG A 163 20.78 20.56 6.91
CA ARG A 163 22.16 20.53 7.43
C ARG A 163 22.74 21.93 7.67
N ARG A 164 22.46 22.89 6.78
CA ARG A 164 22.97 24.26 6.91
C ARG A 164 22.39 24.95 8.15
N ALA A 165 21.10 24.78 8.42
CA ALA A 165 20.44 25.31 9.60
C ALA A 165 21.03 24.74 10.90
N ASP A 166 21.35 23.44 10.94
CA ASP A 166 21.99 22.81 12.10
C ASP A 166 23.36 23.42 12.40
N GLU A 167 24.17 23.62 11.36
CA GLU A 167 25.53 24.18 11.45
C GLU A 167 25.55 25.65 11.88
N ASP A 168 24.63 26.46 11.35
CA ASP A 168 24.59 27.91 11.62
C ASP A 168 23.94 28.27 12.96
N HIS A 169 22.94 27.52 13.39
CA HIS A 169 22.08 27.93 14.50
C HIS A 169 22.18 27.03 15.74
N GLN A 170 23.08 26.02 15.75
CA GLN A 170 23.22 25.04 16.84
C GLN A 170 21.88 24.39 17.24
N VAL A 171 20.94 24.30 16.29
CA VAL A 171 19.66 23.63 16.50
C VAL A 171 19.91 22.14 16.34
N SER A 172 19.80 21.37 17.41
CA SER A 172 20.01 19.92 17.36
C SER A 172 18.76 19.23 16.82
N THR A 173 18.69 18.99 15.52
CA THR A 173 17.64 18.20 14.84
C THR A 173 17.62 16.72 15.22
N SER A 174 18.61 16.24 15.99
CA SER A 174 18.67 14.88 16.52
C SER A 174 17.49 14.48 17.42
N GLN A 175 16.62 15.41 17.81
CA GLN A 175 15.37 15.16 18.55
C GLN A 175 14.10 15.14 17.66
N ILE A 176 14.23 15.46 16.38
CA ILE A 176 13.10 15.67 15.46
C ILE A 176 12.94 14.48 14.50
N ASP A 177 14.04 13.87 14.06
CA ASP A 177 14.05 12.68 13.18
C ASP A 177 13.40 11.43 13.82
N SER A 178 13.19 11.40 15.15
CA SER A 178 12.62 10.24 15.85
C SER A 178 11.09 10.16 15.83
N LEU A 179 10.39 11.18 15.31
CA LEU A 179 8.92 11.20 15.29
C LEU A 179 8.31 10.55 14.03
N GLU A 180 9.11 10.26 12.99
CA GLU A 180 8.61 9.68 11.73
C GLU A 180 8.84 8.17 11.59
N SER A 181 9.48 7.51 12.56
CA SER A 181 9.77 6.06 12.50
C SER A 181 8.66 5.17 13.09
N ASP A 182 7.60 5.75 13.67
CA ASP A 182 6.52 5.04 14.38
C ASP A 182 5.12 5.22 13.72
N LEU A 183 5.06 5.61 12.44
CA LEU A 183 3.83 5.59 11.62
C LEU A 183 3.95 4.57 10.49
#